data_AF-A0A8K9XG02-F1
#
_entry.id   AF-A0A8K9XG02-F1
#
_cell.length_a   1.000
_cell.length_b   1.000
_cell.length_c   1.000
_cell.angle_alpha   90.00
_cell.angle_beta   90.00
_cell.angle_gamma   90.00
#
_symmetry.space_group_name_H-M   'P 1'
#
loop_
_entity.id
_entity.type
_entity.pdbx_description
1 polymer ?
#
loop_
_entity_poly.entity_id
_entity_poly.type
_entity_poly.pdbx_seq_one_letter_code
_entity_poly.pdbx_strand_id
1 'polypeptide(L)'
;SVGTQLLWGQLTHCLLFEERTTLVLHWFDLWTDRQRKLFLQPLLSQCTRSQLKSCRDWLMQIVPVTRVDFTSVLPRFLSLYVMSFLTPLDLCSAAQVSWHWRVLAEQDCLWSVRCVRRGWFLPYNPGDREYGGWKSHYVSCVSTLDWLTPREAAQTYGTLNMPCSGEREEEEERRRERRIRQTIRERVVEQKSE
;
A
#
# COMPACT_ATOMS: atom_id res chain seq x y z
N SER A 1 -60.90 10.85 -20.91
CA SER A 1 -61.21 9.42 -20.75
C SER A 1 -59.99 8.54 -21.01
N VAL A 2 -59.32 8.67 -22.18
CA VAL A 2 -58.14 7.84 -22.54
C VAL A 2 -56.90 8.16 -21.66
N GLY A 3 -56.64 9.44 -21.36
CA GLY A 3 -55.50 9.84 -20.51
C GLY A 3 -55.61 9.39 -19.04
N THR A 4 -56.83 9.36 -18.48
CA THR A 4 -57.07 8.80 -17.14
C THR A 4 -56.88 7.29 -17.12
N GLN A 5 -57.38 6.55 -18.12
CA GLN A 5 -57.17 5.09 -18.21
C GLN A 5 -55.70 4.69 -18.37
N LEU A 6 -54.90 5.46 -19.12
CA LEU A 6 -53.45 5.24 -19.24
C LEU A 6 -52.71 5.50 -17.92
N LEU A 7 -53.07 6.57 -17.21
CA LEU A 7 -52.52 6.88 -15.88
C LEU A 7 -52.89 5.80 -14.84
N TRP A 8 -54.14 5.34 -14.83
CA TRP A 8 -54.58 4.22 -13.99
C TRP A 8 -53.86 2.90 -14.35
N GLY A 9 -53.61 2.64 -15.63
CA GLY A 9 -52.85 1.47 -16.08
C GLY A 9 -51.37 1.51 -15.66
N GLN A 10 -50.74 2.68 -15.71
CA GLN A 10 -49.36 2.86 -15.23
C GLN A 10 -49.27 2.75 -13.70
N LEU A 11 -50.23 3.34 -12.97
CA LEU A 11 -50.29 3.24 -11.51
C LEU A 11 -50.47 1.80 -11.04
N THR A 12 -51.38 1.05 -11.66
CA THR A 12 -51.60 -0.36 -11.32
C THR A 12 -50.39 -1.23 -11.63
N HIS A 13 -49.67 -0.97 -12.72
CA HIS A 13 -48.43 -1.69 -13.03
C HIS A 13 -47.31 -1.40 -12.01
N CYS A 14 -47.16 -0.15 -11.58
CA CYS A 14 -46.19 0.23 -10.54
C CYS A 14 -46.52 -0.45 -9.20
N LEU A 15 -47.78 -0.43 -8.79
CA LEU A 15 -48.23 -1.06 -7.54
C LEU A 15 -48.02 -2.58 -7.58
N LEU A 16 -48.41 -3.24 -8.67
CA LEU A 16 -48.19 -4.68 -8.85
C LEU A 16 -46.71 -5.06 -8.84
N PHE A 17 -45.85 -4.21 -9.41
CA PHE A 17 -44.41 -4.41 -9.36
C PHE A 17 -43.87 -4.34 -7.92
N GLU A 18 -44.31 -3.36 -7.14
CA GLU A 18 -43.93 -3.20 -5.74
C GLU A 18 -44.40 -4.39 -4.88
N GLU A 19 -45.66 -4.81 -5.01
CA GLU A 19 -46.19 -5.98 -4.31
C GLU A 19 -45.43 -7.27 -4.66
N ARG A 20 -45.08 -7.47 -5.93
CA ARG A 20 -44.31 -8.65 -6.34
C ARG A 20 -42.87 -8.59 -5.83
N THR A 21 -42.27 -7.40 -5.85
CA THR A 21 -40.90 -7.21 -5.37
C THR A 21 -40.81 -7.48 -3.87
N THR A 22 -41.75 -6.94 -3.08
CA THR A 22 -41.81 -7.19 -1.64
C THR A 22 -42.01 -8.67 -1.31
N LEU A 23 -42.85 -9.39 -2.05
CA LEU A 23 -43.01 -10.84 -1.92
C LEU A 23 -41.71 -11.60 -2.20
N VAL A 24 -41.03 -11.28 -3.31
CA VAL A 24 -39.76 -11.93 -3.67
C VAL A 24 -38.70 -11.69 -2.59
N LEU A 25 -38.59 -10.46 -2.09
CA LEU A 25 -37.64 -10.12 -1.02
C LEU A 25 -37.95 -10.89 0.27
N HIS A 26 -39.23 -10.99 0.65
CA HIS A 26 -39.65 -11.75 1.82
C HIS A 26 -39.23 -13.22 1.73
N TRP A 27 -39.47 -13.89 0.59
CA TRP A 27 -39.04 -15.27 0.39
C TRP A 27 -37.51 -15.40 0.34
N PHE A 28 -36.83 -14.44 -0.29
CA PHE A 28 -35.38 -14.41 -0.37
C PHE A 28 -34.73 -14.36 1.02
N ASP A 29 -35.32 -13.61 1.95
CA ASP A 29 -34.85 -13.51 3.33
C ASP A 29 -34.98 -14.85 4.10
N LEU A 30 -36.01 -15.63 3.80
CA LEU A 30 -36.24 -16.95 4.40
C LEU A 30 -35.34 -18.06 3.82
N TRP A 31 -34.70 -17.84 2.67
CA TRP A 31 -33.87 -18.83 2.01
C TRP A 31 -32.47 -18.95 2.61
N THR A 32 -31.90 -20.15 2.54
CA THR A 32 -30.50 -20.42 2.87
C THR A 32 -29.54 -19.77 1.89
N ASP A 33 -28.27 -19.56 2.29
CA ASP A 33 -27.22 -19.03 1.41
C ASP A 33 -27.08 -19.80 0.08
N ARG A 34 -27.17 -21.14 0.13
CA ARG A 34 -27.15 -21.99 -1.07
C ARG A 34 -28.33 -21.70 -2.00
N GLN A 35 -29.54 -21.57 -1.45
CA GLN A 35 -30.75 -21.29 -2.23
C GLN A 35 -30.70 -19.89 -2.84
N ARG A 36 -30.24 -18.88 -2.09
CA ARG A 36 -30.05 -17.51 -2.61
C ARG A 36 -29.09 -17.50 -3.80
N LYS A 37 -27.95 -18.19 -3.71
CA LYS A 37 -26.99 -18.32 -4.82
C LYS A 37 -27.60 -19.01 -6.04
N LEU A 38 -28.34 -20.09 -5.82
CA LEU A 38 -29.04 -20.83 -6.88
C LEU A 38 -30.14 -20.00 -7.57
N PHE A 39 -30.78 -19.07 -6.86
CA PHE A 39 -31.74 -18.14 -7.44
C PHE A 39 -31.08 -17.00 -8.23
N LEU A 40 -29.99 -16.43 -7.71
CA LEU A 40 -29.29 -15.31 -8.34
C LEU A 40 -28.67 -15.69 -9.69
N GLN A 41 -28.15 -16.91 -9.83
CA GLN A 41 -27.52 -17.37 -11.07
C GLN A 41 -28.46 -17.29 -12.31
N PRO A 42 -29.65 -17.93 -12.32
CA PRO A 42 -30.59 -17.82 -13.44
C PRO A 42 -31.25 -16.44 -13.57
N LEU A 43 -31.32 -15.66 -12.49
CA LEU A 43 -31.79 -14.27 -12.56
C LEU A 43 -30.83 -13.41 -13.38
N LEU A 44 -29.53 -13.46 -13.05
CA LEU A 44 -28.49 -12.71 -13.74
C LEU A 44 -28.30 -13.19 -15.19
N SER A 45 -28.51 -14.47 -15.49
CA SER A 45 -28.38 -14.98 -16.86
C SER A 45 -29.46 -14.47 -17.82
N GLN A 46 -30.59 -13.96 -17.29
CA GLN A 46 -31.66 -13.34 -18.09
C GLN A 46 -31.43 -11.84 -18.33
N CYS A 47 -30.45 -11.23 -17.65
CA CYS A 47 -30.14 -9.82 -17.81
C CYS A 47 -29.41 -9.52 -19.12
N THR A 48 -29.72 -8.38 -19.71
CA THR A 48 -28.97 -7.81 -20.83
C THR A 48 -27.57 -7.36 -20.40
N ARG A 49 -26.67 -7.19 -21.37
CA ARG A 49 -25.29 -6.72 -21.10
C ARG A 49 -25.23 -5.35 -20.41
N SER A 50 -26.21 -4.48 -20.67
CA SER A 50 -26.31 -3.16 -20.00
C SER A 50 -26.71 -3.33 -18.54
N GLN A 51 -27.73 -4.16 -18.25
CA GLN A 51 -28.18 -4.44 -16.89
C GLN A 51 -27.09 -5.12 -16.05
N LEU A 52 -26.32 -6.04 -16.65
CA LEU A 52 -25.18 -6.68 -15.98
C LEU A 52 -24.08 -5.67 -15.62
N LYS A 53 -23.80 -4.67 -16.48
CA LYS A 53 -22.86 -3.58 -16.16
C LYS A 53 -23.37 -2.75 -14.97
N SER A 54 -24.64 -2.34 -14.99
CA SER A 54 -25.24 -1.62 -13.86
C SER A 54 -25.20 -2.42 -12.57
N CYS A 55 -25.48 -3.73 -12.63
CA CYS A 55 -25.38 -4.64 -11.47
C CYS A 55 -23.95 -4.71 -10.92
N ARG A 56 -22.94 -4.86 -11.80
CA ARG A 56 -21.52 -4.81 -11.41
C ARG A 56 -21.17 -3.49 -10.71
N ASP A 57 -21.59 -2.37 -11.27
CA ASP A 57 -21.24 -1.04 -10.72
C ASP A 57 -21.89 -0.83 -9.34
N TRP A 58 -23.12 -1.29 -9.16
CA TRP A 58 -23.80 -1.28 -7.86
C TRP A 58 -23.13 -2.22 -6.84
N LEU A 59 -22.77 -3.43 -7.26
CA LEU A 59 -22.04 -4.38 -6.41
C LEU A 59 -20.67 -3.81 -5.97
N MET A 60 -19.97 -3.10 -6.85
CA MET A 60 -18.70 -2.44 -6.50
C MET A 60 -18.84 -1.31 -5.47
N GLN A 61 -20.02 -0.69 -5.37
CA GLN A 61 -20.30 0.32 -4.34
C GLN A 61 -20.56 -0.31 -2.96
N ILE A 62 -21.17 -1.49 -2.93
CA ILE A 62 -21.64 -2.14 -1.70
C ILE A 62 -20.65 -3.13 -1.15
N VAL A 63 -19.96 -3.85 -2.02
CA VAL A 63 -18.89 -4.76 -1.64
C VAL A 63 -17.61 -3.94 -1.56
N PRO A 64 -17.11 -3.59 -0.35
CA PRO A 64 -15.85 -2.88 -0.25
C PRO A 64 -14.80 -3.72 -0.95
N VAL A 65 -14.04 -3.09 -1.84
CA VAL A 65 -12.95 -3.79 -2.51
C VAL A 65 -11.82 -3.96 -1.50
N THR A 66 -11.96 -4.96 -0.63
CA THR A 66 -11.08 -5.18 0.53
C THR A 66 -9.68 -5.60 0.14
N ARG A 67 -9.49 -6.12 -1.08
CA ARG A 67 -8.20 -6.54 -1.64
C ARG A 67 -8.14 -6.28 -3.14
N VAL A 68 -7.81 -5.06 -3.52
CA VAL A 68 -7.31 -4.78 -4.88
C VAL A 68 -5.81 -4.95 -4.89
N ASP A 69 -5.32 -5.68 -5.88
CA ASP A 69 -3.91 -5.64 -6.24
C ASP A 69 -3.61 -4.26 -6.87
N PHE A 70 -3.04 -3.35 -6.08
CA PHE A 70 -2.71 -2.00 -6.53
C PHE A 70 -1.76 -2.01 -7.73
N THR A 71 -0.94 -3.05 -7.91
CA THR A 71 0.01 -3.15 -9.03
C THR A 71 -0.67 -3.42 -10.37
N SER A 72 -1.93 -3.85 -10.35
CA SER A 72 -2.76 -4.07 -11.54
C SER A 72 -3.61 -2.86 -11.92
N VAL A 73 -3.82 -1.93 -10.98
CA VAL A 73 -4.67 -0.75 -11.15
C VAL A 73 -3.84 0.52 -11.36
N LEU A 74 -2.72 0.65 -10.66
CA LEU A 74 -1.86 1.82 -10.75
C LEU A 74 -0.88 1.71 -11.94
N PRO A 75 -0.54 2.84 -12.59
CA PRO A 75 0.62 2.92 -13.47
C PRO A 75 1.90 2.42 -12.79
N ARG A 76 2.78 1.75 -13.56
CA ARG A 76 4.01 1.11 -13.06
C ARG A 76 4.84 1.99 -12.12
N PHE A 77 5.00 3.28 -12.43
CA PHE A 77 5.83 4.18 -11.62
C PHE A 77 5.26 4.39 -10.21
N LEU A 78 3.93 4.47 -10.06
CA LEU A 78 3.28 4.57 -8.76
C LEU A 78 3.39 3.27 -7.97
N SER A 79 3.26 2.12 -8.65
CA SER A 79 3.47 0.83 -7.99
C SER A 79 4.89 0.69 -7.45
N LEU A 80 5.90 1.11 -8.21
CA LEU A 80 7.29 1.13 -7.76
C LEU A 80 7.53 2.12 -6.63
N TYR A 81 6.87 3.29 -6.65
CA TYR A 81 6.92 4.24 -5.55
C TYR A 81 6.37 3.62 -4.25
N VAL A 82 5.22 2.95 -4.30
CA VAL A 82 4.65 2.24 -3.14
C VAL A 82 5.62 1.14 -2.65
N MET A 83 6.17 0.35 -3.57
CA MET A 83 7.14 -0.71 -3.23
C MET A 83 8.46 -0.15 -2.65
N SER A 84 8.82 1.10 -2.93
CA SER A 84 10.04 1.71 -2.39
C SER A 84 10.01 1.90 -0.86
N PHE A 85 8.82 1.95 -0.27
CA PHE A 85 8.65 2.03 1.19
C PHE A 85 8.84 0.69 1.91
N LEU A 86 8.84 -0.43 1.17
CA LEU A 86 9.00 -1.76 1.76
C LEU A 86 10.45 -2.00 2.21
N THR A 87 10.64 -2.80 3.26
CA THR A 87 11.98 -3.27 3.63
C THR A 87 12.51 -4.29 2.60
N PRO A 88 13.82 -4.58 2.55
CA PRO A 88 14.34 -5.64 1.70
C PRO A 88 13.68 -7.01 1.93
N LEU A 89 13.32 -7.32 3.18
CA LEU A 89 12.61 -8.54 3.53
C LEU A 89 11.18 -8.52 2.97
N ASP A 90 10.47 -7.40 3.14
CA ASP A 90 9.11 -7.25 2.62
C ASP A 90 9.06 -7.29 1.09
N LEU A 91 10.09 -6.78 0.40
CA LEU A 91 10.22 -6.92 -1.05
C LEU A 91 10.44 -8.37 -1.48
N CYS A 92 11.22 -9.13 -0.73
CA CYS A 92 11.38 -10.57 -0.97
C CYS A 92 10.07 -11.32 -0.76
N SER A 93 9.25 -10.93 0.23
CA SER A 93 7.90 -11.46 0.44
C SER A 93 6.95 -11.04 -0.69
N ALA A 94 6.99 -9.78 -1.12
CA ALA A 94 6.22 -9.25 -2.23
C ALA A 94 6.50 -10.02 -3.54
N ALA A 95 7.77 -10.35 -3.81
CA ALA A 95 8.17 -11.15 -4.97
C ALA A 95 7.64 -12.60 -4.99
N GLN A 96 7.09 -13.08 -3.87
CA GLN A 96 6.47 -14.41 -3.76
C GLN A 96 4.96 -14.39 -4.04
N VAL A 97 4.33 -13.21 -4.13
CA VAL A 97 2.89 -13.08 -4.36
C VAL A 97 2.48 -13.52 -5.77
N SER A 98 3.17 -13.02 -6.80
CA SER A 98 2.90 -13.37 -8.20
C SER A 98 4.10 -13.04 -9.09
N TRP A 99 4.07 -13.49 -10.35
CA TRP A 99 5.10 -13.14 -11.34
C TRP A 99 5.18 -11.63 -11.59
N HIS A 100 4.04 -10.95 -11.69
CA HIS A 100 3.98 -9.49 -11.87
C HIS A 100 4.61 -8.75 -10.69
N TRP A 101 4.29 -9.19 -9.47
CA TRP A 101 4.90 -8.64 -8.25
C TRP A 101 6.39 -8.90 -8.17
N ARG A 102 6.86 -10.07 -8.59
CA ARG A 102 8.29 -10.37 -8.68
C ARG A 102 9.01 -9.42 -9.61
N VAL A 103 8.47 -9.21 -10.82
CA VAL A 103 9.06 -8.28 -11.78
C VAL A 103 9.18 -6.88 -11.17
N LEU A 104 8.17 -6.37 -10.47
CA LEU A 104 8.23 -5.05 -9.83
C LEU A 104 9.18 -5.00 -8.63
N ALA A 105 9.12 -5.99 -7.75
CA ALA A 105 9.90 -6.02 -6.51
C ALA A 105 11.41 -6.20 -6.78
N GLU A 106 11.78 -6.78 -7.92
CA GLU A 106 13.18 -7.00 -8.33
C GLU A 106 13.75 -5.89 -9.23
N GLN A 107 13.03 -4.79 -9.41
CA GLN A 107 13.50 -3.66 -10.22
C GLN A 107 14.73 -2.99 -9.64
N ASP A 108 15.67 -2.67 -10.52
CA ASP A 108 16.95 -2.05 -10.17
C ASP A 108 16.81 -0.74 -9.41
N CYS A 109 15.80 0.08 -9.72
CA CYS A 109 15.54 1.33 -9.00
C CYS A 109 15.26 1.14 -7.49
N LEU A 110 14.76 -0.04 -7.09
CA LEU A 110 14.53 -0.37 -5.69
C LEU A 110 15.80 -0.82 -4.96
N TRP A 111 16.71 -1.50 -5.67
CA TRP A 111 17.89 -2.13 -5.06
C TRP A 111 19.16 -1.29 -5.22
N SER A 112 19.37 -0.66 -6.38
CA SER A 112 20.53 0.19 -6.66
C SER A 112 20.71 1.30 -5.63
N VAL A 113 19.65 2.05 -5.33
CA VAL A 113 19.68 3.13 -4.32
C VAL A 113 20.06 2.60 -2.94
N ARG A 114 19.68 1.36 -2.60
CA ARG A 114 20.03 0.73 -1.31
C ARG A 114 21.47 0.23 -1.27
N CYS A 115 21.98 -0.29 -2.39
CA CYS A 115 23.38 -0.70 -2.53
C CYS A 115 24.32 0.52 -2.52
N VAL A 116 24.04 1.52 -3.36
CA VAL A 116 24.86 2.73 -3.51
C VAL A 116 25.00 3.50 -2.19
N ARG A 117 23.92 3.63 -1.39
CA ARG A 117 24.00 4.24 -0.06
C ARG A 117 24.94 3.53 0.91
N ARG A 118 25.25 2.26 0.68
CA ARG A 118 26.18 1.45 1.47
C ARG A 118 27.57 1.35 0.85
N GLY A 119 27.83 2.10 -0.23
CA GLY A 119 29.07 1.98 -0.99
C GLY A 119 29.20 0.68 -1.79
N TRP A 120 28.09 -0.03 -2.01
CA TRP A 120 28.07 -1.28 -2.77
C TRP A 120 27.75 -0.95 -4.23
N PHE A 121 28.73 -1.14 -5.10
CA PHE A 121 28.62 -0.86 -6.53
C PHE A 121 28.78 -2.13 -7.33
N LEU A 122 27.97 -2.31 -8.37
CA LEU A 122 28.20 -3.37 -9.35
C LEU A 122 29.48 -3.08 -10.14
N PRO A 123 30.29 -4.10 -10.46
CA PRO A 123 31.50 -3.92 -11.27
C PRO A 123 31.20 -3.70 -12.77
N TYR A 124 29.93 -3.74 -13.15
CA TYR A 124 29.44 -3.49 -14.50
C TYR A 124 28.12 -2.72 -14.45
N ASN A 125 27.74 -2.11 -15.57
CA ASN A 125 26.42 -1.48 -15.71
C ASN A 125 25.43 -2.52 -16.23
N PRO A 126 24.37 -2.87 -15.49
CA PRO A 126 23.40 -3.86 -15.96
C PRO A 126 22.71 -3.38 -17.23
N GLY A 127 22.49 -4.30 -18.18
CA GLY A 127 21.77 -3.99 -19.41
C GLY A 127 20.26 -3.84 -19.17
N ASP A 128 19.55 -3.13 -20.06
CA ASP A 128 18.10 -2.83 -19.91
C ASP A 128 17.18 -4.06 -19.73
N ARG A 129 17.67 -5.26 -20.04
CA ARG A 129 16.93 -6.54 -19.92
C ARG A 129 17.38 -7.41 -18.75
N GLU A 130 18.41 -7.00 -18.04
CA GLU A 130 18.89 -7.70 -16.85
C GLU A 130 18.05 -7.26 -15.66
N TYR A 131 17.30 -8.19 -15.08
CA TYR A 131 16.47 -7.93 -13.90
C TYR A 131 17.06 -8.64 -12.70
N GLY A 132 17.02 -7.98 -11.53
CA GLY A 132 17.45 -8.57 -10.28
C GLY A 132 18.96 -8.65 -10.10
N GLY A 133 19.77 -8.03 -10.98
CA GLY A 133 21.22 -7.92 -10.80
C GLY A 133 21.58 -7.19 -9.51
N TRP A 134 20.98 -6.02 -9.30
CA TRP A 134 21.17 -5.26 -8.06
C TRP A 134 20.62 -5.96 -6.81
N LYS A 135 19.50 -6.70 -6.93
CA LYS A 135 18.97 -7.51 -5.84
C LYS A 135 19.95 -8.62 -5.45
N SER A 136 20.46 -9.36 -6.44
CA SER A 136 21.39 -10.46 -6.23
C SER A 136 22.68 -9.96 -5.58
N HIS A 137 23.19 -8.81 -6.05
CA HIS A 137 24.32 -8.14 -5.43
C HIS A 137 24.03 -7.72 -3.98
N TYR A 138 22.87 -7.12 -3.72
CA TYR A 138 22.46 -6.75 -2.36
C TYR A 138 22.48 -7.97 -1.42
N VAL A 139 21.88 -9.08 -1.84
CA VAL A 139 21.83 -10.32 -1.05
C VAL A 139 23.24 -10.86 -0.82
N SER A 140 24.09 -10.84 -1.85
CA SER A 140 25.49 -11.26 -1.74
C SER A 140 26.24 -10.39 -0.72
N CYS A 141 26.20 -9.07 -0.83
CA CYS A 141 26.85 -8.16 0.12
C CYS A 141 26.36 -8.35 1.56
N VAL A 142 25.05 -8.55 1.74
CA VAL A 142 24.46 -8.84 3.07
C VAL A 142 24.94 -10.17 3.62
N SER A 143 25.07 -11.20 2.77
CA SER A 143 25.58 -12.51 3.20
C SER A 143 27.06 -12.49 3.58
N THR A 144 27.84 -11.56 3.02
CA THR A 144 29.28 -11.39 3.31
C THR A 144 29.56 -10.37 4.41
N LEU A 145 28.56 -9.65 4.90
CA LEU A 145 28.73 -8.82 6.10
C LEU A 145 28.93 -9.76 7.29
N ASP A 146 30.10 -9.70 7.91
CA ASP A 146 30.29 -10.38 9.18
C ASP A 146 29.35 -9.75 10.22
N TRP A 147 28.40 -10.53 10.71
CA TRP A 147 27.56 -10.17 11.85
C TRP A 147 28.37 -10.35 13.12
N LEU A 148 29.46 -9.60 13.25
CA LEU A 148 30.25 -9.61 14.47
C LEU A 148 29.42 -8.97 15.58
N THR A 149 29.38 -9.60 16.74
CA THR A 149 28.88 -8.93 17.94
C THR A 149 29.66 -7.63 18.16
N PRO A 150 29.11 -6.60 18.82
CA PRO A 150 29.84 -5.35 19.08
C PRO A 150 31.24 -5.58 19.69
N ARG A 151 31.40 -6.68 20.45
CA ARG A 151 32.66 -7.10 21.04
C ARG A 151 33.64 -7.71 20.02
N GLU A 152 33.17 -8.56 19.14
CA GLU A 152 33.97 -9.15 18.06
C GLU A 152 34.33 -8.10 16.99
N ALA A 153 33.42 -7.19 16.67
CA ALA A 153 33.69 -6.08 15.74
C ALA A 153 34.77 -5.14 16.29
N ALA A 154 34.69 -4.81 17.59
CA ALA A 154 35.70 -4.01 18.27
C ALA A 154 37.06 -4.73 18.37
N GLN A 155 37.09 -6.07 18.39
CA GLN A 155 38.33 -6.85 18.36
C GLN A 155 38.93 -6.93 16.96
N THR A 156 38.10 -7.18 15.94
CA THR A 156 38.55 -7.37 14.55
C THR A 156 38.92 -6.06 13.87
N TYR A 157 38.10 -5.02 14.02
CA TYR A 157 38.25 -3.75 13.33
C TYR A 157 38.78 -2.62 14.23
N GLY A 158 39.02 -2.92 15.51
CA GLY A 158 39.28 -1.92 16.53
C GLY A 158 38.01 -1.13 16.89
N THR A 159 38.04 -0.41 18.00
CA THR A 159 37.05 0.65 18.23
C THR A 159 37.43 1.82 17.35
N LEU A 160 36.75 1.99 16.22
CA LEU A 160 36.82 3.22 15.43
C LEU A 160 36.14 4.34 16.23
N ASN A 161 36.82 4.86 17.26
CA ASN A 161 36.58 6.20 17.79
C ASN A 161 37.15 7.21 16.79
N MET A 162 36.63 7.17 15.56
CA MET A 162 36.77 8.33 14.68
C MET A 162 35.77 9.36 15.19
N PRO A 163 36.22 10.52 15.69
CA PRO A 163 35.29 11.60 15.98
C PRO A 163 34.54 11.89 14.68
N CYS A 164 33.25 11.57 14.69
CA CYS A 164 32.38 11.83 13.57
C CYS A 164 32.44 13.35 13.33
N SER A 165 32.57 13.82 12.09
CA SER A 165 32.65 15.26 11.81
C SER A 165 31.46 16.06 12.39
N GLY A 166 30.37 15.37 12.74
CA GLY A 166 29.22 15.90 13.46
C GLY A 166 29.41 16.14 14.97
N GLU A 167 30.51 15.71 15.63
CA GLU A 167 30.73 16.02 17.06
C GLU A 167 30.84 17.53 17.30
N ARG A 168 31.43 18.26 16.34
CA ARG A 168 31.48 19.74 16.39
C ARG A 168 30.08 20.35 16.20
N GLU A 169 29.26 19.80 15.32
CA GLU A 169 27.88 20.25 15.08
C GLU A 169 26.97 19.93 16.28
N GLU A 170 27.05 18.71 16.84
CA GLU A 170 26.34 18.33 18.06
C GLU A 170 26.76 19.18 19.25
N GLU A 171 28.04 19.48 19.41
CA GLU A 171 28.51 20.31 20.51
C GLU A 171 28.08 21.77 20.34
N GLU A 172 28.06 22.28 19.11
CA GLU A 172 27.47 23.58 18.81
C GLU A 172 25.95 23.62 19.05
N GLU A 173 25.24 22.54 18.72
CA GLU A 173 23.80 22.41 18.97
C GLU A 173 23.49 22.37 20.47
N ARG A 174 24.26 21.61 21.26
CA ARG A 174 24.16 21.61 22.73
C ARG A 174 24.49 22.98 23.33
N ARG A 175 25.46 23.73 22.77
CA ARG A 175 25.76 25.11 23.18
C ARG A 175 24.62 26.07 22.82
N ARG A 176 24.01 25.93 21.64
CA ARG A 176 22.81 26.68 21.22
C ARG A 176 21.64 26.39 22.15
N GLU A 177 21.39 25.12 22.46
CA GLU A 177 20.32 24.69 23.37
C GLU A 177 20.47 25.30 24.77
N ARG A 178 21.69 25.28 25.34
CA ARG A 178 21.97 25.90 26.65
C ARG A 178 21.68 27.39 26.66
N ARG A 179 22.11 28.11 25.61
CA ARG A 179 21.82 29.55 25.47
C ARG A 179 20.32 29.82 25.40
N ILE A 180 19.59 29.07 24.58
CA ILE A 180 18.14 29.22 24.45
C ILE A 180 17.44 28.97 25.80
N ARG A 181 17.80 27.89 26.50
CA ARG A 181 17.25 27.57 27.82
C ARG A 181 17.55 28.65 28.86
N GLN A 182 18.73 29.25 28.81
CA GLN A 182 19.11 30.32 29.72
C GLN A 182 18.32 31.61 29.43
N THR A 183 18.22 32.03 28.17
CA THR A 183 17.43 33.19 27.77
C THR A 183 15.94 33.02 28.11
N ILE A 184 15.39 31.82 27.93
CA ILE A 184 14.00 31.55 28.34
C ILE A 184 13.84 31.69 29.86
N ARG A 185 14.78 31.17 30.66
CA ARG A 185 14.74 31.33 32.12
C ARG A 185 14.82 32.78 32.54
N GLU A 186 15.73 33.56 31.96
CA GLU A 186 15.89 34.98 32.25
C GLU A 186 14.61 35.76 31.92
N ARG A 187 14.01 35.54 30.75
CA ARG A 187 12.73 36.16 30.37
C ARG A 187 11.57 35.75 31.28
N VAL A 188 11.51 34.49 31.70
CA VAL A 188 10.48 34.01 32.66
C VAL A 188 10.67 34.64 34.04
N VAL A 189 11.91 34.90 34.46
CA VAL A 189 12.21 35.61 35.71
C VAL A 189 11.84 37.09 35.59
N GLU A 190 12.17 37.73 34.47
CA GLU A 190 11.86 39.14 34.18
C GLU A 190 10.35 39.40 34.15
N GLN A 191 9.57 38.51 33.50
CA GLN A 191 8.10 38.54 33.51
C GLN A 191 7.45 38.21 34.85
N LYS A 192 8.19 37.61 35.80
CA LYS A 192 7.71 37.38 37.17
C LYS A 192 8.11 38.51 38.12
N SER A 193 9.00 39.41 37.71
CA SER A 193 9.42 40.58 38.46
C SER A 193 8.69 41.87 38.06
N GLU A 194 7.95 41.86 36.95
CA GLU A 194 6.88 42.82 36.61
C GLU A 194 5.55 42.40 37.25
#